data_AF-A0A0G1U8X8-F1
#
_entry.id   AF-A0A0G1U8X8-F1
#
_cell.length_a   1.000
_cell.length_b   1.000
_cell.length_c   1.000
_cell.angle_alpha   90.00
_cell.angle_beta   90.00
_cell.angle_gamma   90.00
#
_symmetry.space_group_name_H-M   'P 1'
#
loop_
_entity.id
_entity.type
_entity.pdbx_description
1 polymer ?
#
loop_
_entity_poly.entity_id
_entity_poly.type
_entity_poly.pdbx_seq_one_letter_code
_entity_poly.pdbx_strand_id
1 'polypeptide(L)'
;MDIYRVDVNHTQKGYLDEKELLILYWLLRKKSISTLWSNVFKPNTDFTLHAPSNPSEIATLEDDINTSIERHTQNIRTKVQSSSIISYLLELGKTFDARGFSISCNADYSLVEGGFLCNYVADAMYEYLQDTDKGRANKKKYGDLNKEQKNFLQDVVKNGNLDTIKLSRLAKTPIKEYEEAILDRHADEDFIELVNKLITEYDGGKWNTEDVEKFLAIYYRHNKENFKKHALSSGLLTKNDSQTALSKLIFEHIDVRLSIKDTQKLKDYLDKYIAFFIDDELNGPSKSGLTATFFSNGLTLPLYTQFFGFKKQKNILVKYIEGKYEEYQRNDLEIGHPYFEPEYIGDNKNDTVKITIAEKDKLKSLFLFVHTMLALEYTRCLNVEEFSYGTTGLFDLYDRGFLFKVNIDKGTFSEETKQRTGIAFDLDKSRFYVQGKEIKLLKFKDEYHTLRVIFEDPNELSKEWFFSEIGEKIDENNLDDKKYYNAIYQLRLKLEKQGINDFFITTKQSVKISPKYLS
;
A
#
# COMPACT_ATOMS: atom_id res chain seq x y z
N MET A 1 -7.57 -3.65 28.09
CA MET A 1 -8.02 -4.11 26.76
C MET A 1 -8.97 -3.13 26.08
N ASP A 2 -9.65 -2.23 26.80
CA ASP A 2 -10.58 -1.26 26.19
C ASP A 2 -9.96 -0.30 25.16
N ILE A 3 -8.63 -0.16 25.12
CA ILE A 3 -7.90 0.71 24.18
C ILE A 3 -8.03 0.21 22.72
N TYR A 4 -8.13 -1.11 22.51
CA TYR A 4 -8.21 -1.71 21.17
C TYR A 4 -9.63 -1.96 20.68
N ARG A 5 -10.65 -1.56 21.45
CA ARG A 5 -12.04 -1.70 21.03
C ARG A 5 -12.29 -0.82 19.81
N VAL A 6 -12.96 -1.38 18.80
CA VAL A 6 -13.40 -0.62 17.62
C VAL A 6 -14.77 -0.02 17.93
N ASP A 7 -14.96 1.28 17.68
CA ASP A 7 -16.26 1.95 17.80
C ASP A 7 -17.20 1.59 16.63
N VAL A 8 -17.72 0.36 16.66
CA VAL A 8 -18.52 -0.21 15.55
C VAL A 8 -19.80 0.59 15.24
N ASN A 9 -20.29 1.35 16.21
CA ASN A 9 -21.52 2.10 16.09
C ASN A 9 -21.27 3.54 15.62
N HIS A 10 -20.02 3.92 15.35
CA HIS A 10 -19.63 5.31 15.02
C HIS A 10 -20.14 6.33 16.04
N THR A 11 -20.18 5.94 17.32
CA THR A 11 -20.66 6.83 18.40
C THR A 11 -19.85 8.12 18.50
N GLN A 12 -18.55 8.04 18.20
CA GLN A 12 -17.65 9.18 18.21
C GLN A 12 -17.54 9.87 16.84
N LYS A 13 -18.01 9.24 15.76
CA LYS A 13 -17.74 9.64 14.36
C LYS A 13 -16.26 10.00 14.12
N GLY A 14 -15.34 9.28 14.75
CA GLY A 14 -13.91 9.59 14.67
C GLY A 14 -13.32 9.18 13.32
N TYR A 15 -12.34 9.92 12.82
CA TYR A 15 -11.57 9.49 11.65
C TYR A 15 -10.70 8.27 11.98
N LEU A 16 -10.58 7.39 11.00
CA LEU A 16 -9.67 6.25 11.01
C LEU A 16 -8.32 6.67 10.43
N ASP A 17 -7.24 6.16 11.00
CA ASP A 17 -5.92 6.20 10.37
C ASP A 17 -5.96 5.51 8.99
N GLU A 18 -5.19 6.02 8.03
CA GLU A 18 -5.19 5.49 6.67
C GLU A 18 -4.81 4.00 6.59
N LYS A 19 -3.93 3.50 7.47
CA LYS A 19 -3.59 2.07 7.52
C LYS A 19 -4.68 1.25 8.16
N GLU A 20 -5.33 1.77 9.20
CA GLU A 20 -6.49 1.11 9.80
C GLU A 20 -7.63 0.96 8.78
N LEU A 21 -7.92 2.02 8.04
CA LEU A 21 -8.91 2.00 6.97
C LEU A 21 -8.54 0.97 5.88
N LEU A 22 -7.28 0.90 5.46
CA LEU A 22 -6.82 -0.11 4.50
C LEU A 22 -6.89 -1.54 5.04
N ILE A 23 -6.55 -1.78 6.31
CA ILE A 23 -6.68 -3.11 6.93
C ILE A 23 -8.14 -3.57 6.90
N LEU A 24 -9.06 -2.69 7.28
CA LEU A 24 -10.49 -2.98 7.26
C LEU A 24 -11.00 -3.22 5.83
N TYR A 25 -10.56 -2.41 4.87
CA TYR A 25 -10.90 -2.57 3.47
C TYR A 25 -10.34 -3.88 2.87
N TRP A 26 -9.11 -4.24 3.26
CA TRP A 26 -8.47 -5.49 2.85
C TRP A 26 -9.25 -6.70 3.36
N LEU A 27 -9.64 -6.67 4.63
CA LEU A 27 -10.45 -7.72 5.25
C LEU A 27 -11.83 -7.84 4.60
N LEU A 28 -12.47 -6.73 4.22
CA LEU A 28 -13.73 -6.74 3.48
C LEU A 28 -13.58 -7.50 2.14
N ARG A 29 -12.50 -7.24 1.39
CA ARG A 29 -12.31 -7.80 0.04
C ARG A 29 -11.71 -9.21 0.02
N LYS A 30 -10.72 -9.48 0.87
CA LYS A 30 -9.93 -10.72 0.86
C LYS A 30 -10.31 -11.68 1.98
N LYS A 31 -11.14 -11.25 2.94
CA LYS A 31 -11.59 -12.02 4.11
C LYS A 31 -10.46 -12.52 5.01
N SER A 32 -9.23 -12.10 4.75
CA SER A 32 -8.04 -12.51 5.48
C SER A 32 -6.95 -11.47 5.32
N ILE A 33 -6.10 -11.36 6.34
CA ILE A 33 -4.93 -10.48 6.35
C ILE A 33 -3.80 -11.14 7.15
N SER A 34 -2.55 -10.92 6.72
CA SER A 34 -1.34 -11.42 7.38
C SER A 34 -0.42 -10.24 7.71
N THR A 35 0.18 -10.26 8.90
CA THR A 35 1.14 -9.23 9.34
C THR A 35 2.49 -9.34 8.62
N LEU A 36 2.87 -10.53 8.16
CA LEU A 36 4.12 -10.74 7.42
C LEU A 36 3.98 -10.38 5.94
N TRP A 37 2.87 -10.79 5.31
CA TRP A 37 2.66 -10.69 3.87
C TRP A 37 1.94 -9.42 3.44
N SER A 38 1.29 -8.70 4.37
CA SER A 38 0.64 -7.44 4.05
C SER A 38 1.51 -6.25 4.45
N ASN A 39 1.98 -5.51 3.45
CA ASN A 39 2.82 -4.34 3.66
C ASN A 39 2.12 -3.20 4.43
N VAL A 40 0.79 -3.26 4.62
CA VAL A 40 0.03 -2.25 5.40
C VAL A 40 0.43 -2.21 6.88
N PHE A 41 1.04 -3.28 7.40
CA PHE A 41 1.54 -3.33 8.79
C PHE A 41 2.96 -2.76 8.94
N LYS A 42 3.64 -2.38 7.85
CA LYS A 42 4.93 -1.67 7.93
C LYS A 42 4.72 -0.32 8.65
N PRO A 43 5.59 0.14 9.55
CA PRO A 43 5.42 1.43 10.23
C PRO A 43 5.55 2.59 9.25
N ASN A 44 4.99 3.77 9.56
CA ASN A 44 5.36 5.00 8.85
C ASN A 44 6.81 5.32 9.21
N THR A 45 7.73 5.29 8.25
CA THR A 45 9.15 5.55 8.48
C THR A 45 9.60 6.80 7.73
N ASP A 46 10.03 7.83 8.47
CA ASP A 46 10.87 8.89 7.91
C ASP A 46 12.29 8.32 7.75
N PHE A 47 12.59 7.69 6.62
CA PHE A 47 13.96 7.32 6.27
C PHE A 47 14.51 8.30 5.24
N THR A 48 15.28 9.28 5.71
CA THR A 48 16.08 10.16 4.84
C THR A 48 17.50 9.65 4.77
N LEU A 49 17.88 9.11 3.61
CA LEU A 49 19.27 8.81 3.26
C LEU A 49 20.02 10.14 3.10
N HIS A 50 20.94 10.45 4.01
CA HIS A 50 21.86 11.56 3.83
C HIS A 50 22.96 11.14 2.83
N ALA A 51 22.96 11.73 1.64
CA ALA A 51 24.08 11.60 0.70
C ALA A 51 25.25 12.50 1.16
N PRO A 52 26.48 11.98 1.28
CA PRO A 52 27.61 12.78 1.73
C PRO A 52 28.11 13.70 0.64
N SER A 53 28.66 14.84 1.04
CA SER A 53 29.23 15.84 0.14
C SER A 53 30.67 15.53 -0.27
N ASN A 54 31.35 14.58 0.41
CA ASN A 54 32.79 14.40 0.30
C ASN A 54 33.24 12.91 0.32
N PRO A 55 34.22 12.47 -0.50
CA PRO A 55 34.59 11.06 -0.64
C PRO A 55 35.24 10.41 0.59
N SER A 56 35.85 11.18 1.49
CA SER A 56 36.47 10.67 2.73
C SER A 56 35.46 10.25 3.79
N GLU A 57 34.19 10.64 3.66
CA GLU A 57 33.11 10.26 4.57
C GLU A 57 32.53 8.89 4.20
N ILE A 58 32.78 8.38 2.98
CA ILE A 58 32.11 7.20 2.41
C ILE A 58 32.31 5.92 3.25
N ALA A 59 33.53 5.64 3.74
CA ALA A 59 33.80 4.41 4.51
C ALA A 59 33.16 4.43 5.91
N THR A 60 33.13 5.60 6.58
CA THR A 60 32.36 5.80 7.83
C THR A 60 30.86 5.81 7.57
N LEU A 61 30.44 6.26 6.38
CA LEU A 61 29.04 6.29 5.97
C LEU A 61 28.50 4.89 5.68
N GLU A 62 29.30 3.97 5.13
CA GLU A 62 28.88 2.58 4.92
C GLU A 62 28.58 1.90 6.26
N ASP A 63 29.47 2.04 7.26
CA ASP A 63 29.24 1.52 8.61
C ASP A 63 28.06 2.22 9.31
N ASP A 64 27.92 3.55 9.16
CA ASP A 64 26.80 4.31 9.72
C ASP A 64 25.47 3.99 9.01
N ILE A 65 25.48 3.77 7.70
CA ILE A 65 24.33 3.33 6.91
C ILE A 65 23.95 1.92 7.30
N ASN A 66 24.90 0.98 7.39
CA ASN A 66 24.63 -0.39 7.79
C ASN A 66 24.09 -0.44 9.22
N THR A 67 24.70 0.29 10.16
CA THR A 67 24.22 0.38 11.55
C THR A 67 22.85 1.07 11.64
N SER A 68 22.60 2.10 10.82
CA SER A 68 21.32 2.78 10.76
C SER A 68 20.24 1.89 10.14
N ILE A 69 20.55 1.17 9.06
CA ILE A 69 19.68 0.18 8.41
C ILE A 69 19.38 -0.97 9.35
N GLU A 70 20.36 -1.51 10.07
CA GLU A 70 20.17 -2.58 11.05
C GLU A 70 19.31 -2.09 12.23
N ARG A 71 19.62 -0.92 12.80
CA ARG A 71 18.81 -0.31 13.85
C ARG A 71 17.41 0.03 13.37
N HIS A 72 17.25 0.45 12.12
CA HIS A 72 15.98 0.76 11.49
C HIS A 72 15.17 -0.49 11.20
N THR A 73 15.80 -1.54 10.68
CA THR A 73 15.20 -2.87 10.44
C THR A 73 14.80 -3.50 11.76
N GLN A 74 15.63 -3.40 12.80
CA GLN A 74 15.31 -3.85 14.15
C GLN A 74 14.16 -3.02 14.74
N ASN A 75 14.17 -1.70 14.56
CA ASN A 75 13.07 -0.84 14.96
C ASN A 75 11.79 -1.15 14.21
N ILE A 76 11.83 -1.51 12.92
CA ILE A 76 10.66 -1.94 12.15
C ILE A 76 10.18 -3.29 12.67
N ARG A 77 11.05 -4.30 12.81
CA ARG A 77 10.69 -5.63 13.31
C ARG A 77 10.08 -5.61 14.72
N THR A 78 10.71 -4.88 15.64
CA THR A 78 10.21 -4.65 17.03
C THR A 78 8.86 -3.95 17.09
N LYS A 79 8.44 -3.30 15.99
CA LYS A 79 7.26 -2.44 15.91
C LYS A 79 6.12 -3.04 15.07
N VAL A 80 6.44 -3.76 13.99
CA VAL A 80 5.48 -4.39 13.05
C VAL A 80 4.75 -5.58 13.67
N GLN A 81 5.35 -6.22 14.67
CA GLN A 81 4.77 -7.40 15.30
C GLN A 81 4.89 -7.29 16.82
N SER A 82 3.91 -6.59 17.41
CA SER A 82 3.82 -6.36 18.86
C SER A 82 2.55 -6.97 19.43
N SER A 83 2.53 -7.18 20.75
CA SER A 83 1.32 -7.61 21.48
C SER A 83 0.09 -6.74 21.20
N SER A 84 0.30 -5.45 20.91
CA SER A 84 -0.74 -4.50 20.51
C SER A 84 -1.42 -4.89 19.20
N ILE A 85 -0.66 -5.26 18.17
CA ILE A 85 -1.18 -5.60 16.84
C ILE A 85 -1.98 -6.90 16.90
N ILE A 86 -1.47 -7.90 17.63
CA ILE A 86 -2.16 -9.19 17.80
C ILE A 86 -3.45 -8.99 18.60
N SER A 87 -3.41 -8.22 19.67
CA SER A 87 -4.59 -7.89 20.47
C SER A 87 -5.64 -7.16 19.63
N TYR A 88 -5.21 -6.21 18.80
CA TYR A 88 -6.11 -5.53 17.88
C TYR A 88 -6.74 -6.48 16.87
N LEU A 89 -5.97 -7.34 16.19
CA LEU A 89 -6.52 -8.27 15.20
C LEU A 89 -7.48 -9.28 15.84
N LEU A 90 -7.18 -9.73 17.06
CA LEU A 90 -8.07 -10.56 17.85
C LEU A 90 -9.40 -9.85 18.17
N GLU A 91 -9.34 -8.63 18.69
CA GLU A 91 -10.54 -7.83 18.99
C GLU A 91 -11.33 -7.50 17.73
N LEU A 92 -10.65 -7.21 16.62
CA LEU A 92 -11.29 -6.95 15.33
C LEU A 92 -12.05 -8.18 14.82
N GLY A 93 -11.44 -9.37 14.88
CA GLY A 93 -12.09 -10.63 14.55
C GLY A 93 -13.34 -10.88 15.40
N LYS A 94 -13.23 -10.73 16.73
CA LYS A 94 -14.37 -10.83 17.66
C LYS A 94 -15.47 -9.82 17.34
N THR A 95 -15.07 -8.62 16.97
CA THR A 95 -15.99 -7.50 16.76
C THR A 95 -16.84 -7.70 15.51
N PHE A 96 -16.21 -8.09 14.39
CA PHE A 96 -16.89 -8.17 13.10
C PHE A 96 -17.48 -9.55 12.80
N ASP A 97 -16.87 -10.65 13.29
CA ASP A 97 -17.34 -12.00 13.02
C ASP A 97 -17.03 -12.97 14.17
N ALA A 98 -17.58 -12.71 15.37
CA ALA A 98 -17.30 -13.47 16.60
C ALA A 98 -17.38 -15.00 16.48
N ARG A 99 -18.21 -15.54 15.58
CA ARG A 99 -18.42 -16.99 15.40
C ARG A 99 -17.72 -17.56 14.17
N GLY A 100 -17.33 -16.71 13.21
CA GLY A 100 -16.70 -17.11 11.96
C GLY A 100 -15.24 -16.69 11.82
N PHE A 101 -14.71 -15.87 12.72
CA PHE A 101 -13.31 -15.47 12.70
C PHE A 101 -12.36 -16.56 13.18
N SER A 102 -11.13 -16.51 12.69
CA SER A 102 -10.00 -17.27 13.19
C SER A 102 -8.73 -16.44 13.09
N ILE A 103 -7.99 -16.33 14.19
CA ILE A 103 -6.61 -15.89 14.19
C ILE A 103 -5.69 -17.10 14.33
N SER A 104 -4.60 -17.12 13.59
CA SER A 104 -3.53 -18.10 13.76
C SER A 104 -2.16 -17.46 13.70
N CYS A 105 -1.24 -17.96 14.52
CA CYS A 105 0.14 -17.57 14.50
C CYS A 105 1.03 -18.76 14.13
N ASN A 106 1.99 -18.53 13.25
CA ASN A 106 3.00 -19.53 12.89
C ASN A 106 4.40 -18.98 13.19
N ALA A 107 5.28 -19.82 13.73
CA ALA A 107 6.69 -19.51 13.97
C ALA A 107 7.59 -20.40 13.10
N ASP A 108 7.45 -20.25 11.78
CA ASP A 108 8.20 -21.03 10.80
C ASP A 108 9.70 -20.88 11.03
N TYR A 109 10.42 -22.00 11.02
CA TYR A 109 11.87 -22.08 11.18
C TYR A 109 12.44 -21.54 12.51
N SER A 110 11.62 -21.37 13.55
CA SER A 110 12.05 -20.81 14.84
C SER A 110 13.28 -21.51 15.46
N LEU A 111 13.38 -22.85 15.36
CA LEU A 111 14.52 -23.67 15.82
C LEU A 111 15.39 -24.26 14.69
N VAL A 112 15.08 -23.94 13.43
CA VAL A 112 15.79 -24.45 12.26
C VAL A 112 16.88 -23.44 11.85
N GLU A 113 17.80 -23.83 10.96
CA GLU A 113 18.95 -23.02 10.52
C GLU A 113 18.63 -21.54 10.24
N GLY A 114 19.20 -20.64 11.03
CA GLY A 114 18.95 -19.19 10.93
C GLY A 114 17.68 -18.68 11.63
N GLY A 115 17.00 -19.54 12.40
CA GLY A 115 15.83 -19.20 13.20
C GLY A 115 16.11 -18.27 14.37
N PHE A 116 15.09 -17.52 14.80
CA PHE A 116 15.24 -16.45 15.82
C PHE A 116 15.46 -16.96 17.26
N LEU A 117 15.37 -18.27 17.49
CA LEU A 117 15.63 -18.89 18.81
C LEU A 117 16.96 -19.66 18.87
N CYS A 118 17.76 -19.62 17.81
CA CYS A 118 19.07 -20.24 17.78
C CYS A 118 20.15 -19.22 17.39
N ASN A 119 21.25 -19.23 18.13
CA ASN A 119 22.49 -18.63 17.65
C ASN A 119 23.10 -19.57 16.60
N TYR A 120 23.35 -19.04 15.40
CA TYR A 120 24.04 -19.75 14.34
C TYR A 120 25.53 -19.41 14.38
N VAL A 121 26.36 -20.39 14.74
CA VAL A 121 27.82 -20.20 14.87
C VAL A 121 28.63 -21.03 13.89
N ALA A 122 27.99 -21.59 12.85
CA ALA A 122 28.66 -22.45 11.88
C ALA A 122 29.83 -21.73 11.20
N ASP A 123 29.69 -20.45 10.88
CA ASP A 123 30.75 -19.68 10.21
C ASP A 123 32.02 -19.62 11.07
N ALA A 124 31.88 -19.32 12.37
CA ALA A 124 32.99 -19.35 13.32
C ALA A 124 33.58 -20.77 13.49
N MET A 125 32.74 -21.81 13.42
CA MET A 125 33.18 -23.20 13.48
C MET A 125 33.95 -23.61 12.20
N TYR A 126 33.50 -23.21 11.02
CA TYR A 126 34.18 -23.45 9.75
C TYR A 126 35.49 -22.69 9.66
N GLU A 127 35.50 -21.42 10.10
CA GLU A 127 36.72 -20.62 10.17
C GLU A 127 37.74 -21.28 11.10
N TYR A 128 37.32 -21.80 12.26
CA TYR A 128 38.20 -22.54 13.17
C TYR A 128 38.86 -23.76 12.51
N LEU A 129 38.12 -24.51 11.70
CA LEU A 129 38.64 -25.69 10.99
C LEU A 129 39.71 -25.29 9.96
N GLN A 130 39.52 -24.17 9.27
CA GLN A 130 40.42 -23.68 8.22
C GLN A 130 41.63 -22.89 8.75
N ASP A 131 41.60 -22.45 10.01
CA ASP A 131 42.65 -21.64 10.61
C ASP A 131 43.91 -22.45 10.97
N THR A 132 45.02 -21.75 11.12
CA THR A 132 46.31 -22.30 11.60
C THR A 132 46.26 -22.60 13.10
N ASP A 133 47.16 -23.46 13.59
CA ASP A 133 47.25 -23.76 15.04
C ASP A 133 47.49 -22.51 15.89
N LYS A 134 48.23 -21.52 15.37
CA LYS A 134 48.43 -20.22 16.04
C LYS A 134 47.15 -19.37 16.04
N GLY A 135 46.36 -19.40 14.98
CA GLY A 135 45.08 -18.70 14.89
C GLY A 135 44.01 -19.31 15.78
N ARG A 136 43.92 -20.64 15.84
CA ARG A 136 43.00 -21.39 16.74
C ARG A 136 43.27 -21.14 18.22
N ALA A 137 44.51 -20.81 18.60
CA ALA A 137 44.89 -20.47 19.97
C ALA A 137 44.46 -19.05 20.39
N ASN A 138 43.97 -18.21 19.46
CA ASN A 138 43.52 -16.86 19.75
C ASN A 138 42.15 -16.88 20.47
N LYS A 139 42.18 -16.65 21.78
CA LYS A 139 40.98 -16.60 22.63
C LYS A 139 39.97 -15.53 22.25
N LYS A 140 40.41 -14.43 21.62
CA LYS A 140 39.53 -13.32 21.22
C LYS A 140 38.75 -13.65 19.94
N LYS A 141 39.36 -14.40 19.01
CA LYS A 141 38.77 -14.73 17.71
C LYS A 141 37.66 -15.79 17.82
N TYR A 142 37.86 -16.80 18.64
CA TYR A 142 36.90 -17.89 18.85
C TYR A 142 36.33 -17.89 20.27
N GLY A 143 36.15 -16.70 20.85
CA GLY A 143 35.64 -16.52 22.21
C GLY A 143 34.25 -17.12 22.39
N ASP A 144 33.40 -16.94 21.37
CA ASP A 144 31.98 -17.28 21.40
C ASP A 144 31.69 -18.78 21.27
N LEU A 145 32.68 -19.58 20.87
CA LEU A 145 32.55 -21.04 20.85
C LEU A 145 32.64 -21.61 22.27
N ASN A 146 31.65 -22.42 22.65
CA ASN A 146 31.61 -23.10 23.93
C ASN A 146 32.63 -24.25 24.01
N LYS A 147 32.76 -24.86 25.20
CA LYS A 147 33.74 -25.93 25.45
C LYS A 147 33.47 -27.18 24.62
N GLU A 148 32.20 -27.56 24.42
CA GLU A 148 31.83 -28.74 23.63
C GLU A 148 32.16 -28.54 22.15
N GLN A 149 31.81 -27.38 21.59
CA GLN A 149 32.15 -26.98 20.22
C GLN A 149 33.66 -27.01 19.98
N LYS A 150 34.44 -26.38 20.87
CA LYS A 150 35.91 -26.37 20.80
C LYS A 150 36.51 -27.77 20.85
N ASN A 151 36.02 -28.63 21.74
CA ASN A 151 36.49 -30.01 21.84
C ASN A 151 36.18 -30.82 20.58
N PHE A 152 34.97 -30.69 20.03
CA PHE A 152 34.59 -31.33 18.78
C PHE A 152 35.48 -30.87 17.62
N LEU A 153 35.68 -29.56 17.45
CA LEU A 153 36.50 -29.01 16.38
C LEU A 153 37.96 -29.44 16.49
N GLN A 154 38.51 -29.51 17.70
CA GLN A 154 39.87 -30.02 17.93
C GLN A 154 40.01 -31.50 17.57
N ASP A 155 38.98 -32.30 17.83
CA ASP A 155 38.95 -33.72 17.45
C ASP A 155 38.93 -33.88 15.91
N VAL A 156 38.10 -33.10 15.23
CA VAL A 156 38.05 -33.04 13.75
C VAL A 156 39.42 -32.63 13.18
N VAL A 157 40.05 -31.60 13.73
CA VAL A 157 41.38 -31.14 13.31
C VAL A 157 42.46 -32.22 13.46
N LYS A 158 42.42 -32.97 14.56
CA LYS A 158 43.43 -34.00 14.86
C LYS A 158 43.22 -35.28 14.05
N ASN A 159 41.97 -35.69 13.89
CA ASN A 159 41.61 -37.00 13.36
C ASN A 159 41.07 -36.96 11.92
N GLY A 160 40.80 -35.77 11.38
CA GLY A 160 40.34 -35.55 10.01
C GLY A 160 38.90 -35.99 9.71
N ASN A 161 38.17 -36.53 10.69
CA ASN A 161 36.80 -37.03 10.48
C ASN A 161 35.77 -35.97 10.87
N LEU A 162 35.06 -35.41 9.88
CA LEU A 162 34.01 -34.44 10.09
C LEU A 162 32.64 -35.13 10.12
N ASP A 163 32.07 -35.26 11.31
CA ASP A 163 30.67 -35.64 11.48
C ASP A 163 29.77 -34.41 11.20
N THR A 164 29.21 -34.36 9.99
CA THR A 164 28.37 -33.25 9.53
C THR A 164 27.06 -33.12 10.31
N ILE A 165 26.52 -34.23 10.83
CA ILE A 165 25.31 -34.24 11.64
C ILE A 165 25.61 -33.58 13.00
N LYS A 166 26.72 -33.99 13.63
CA LYS A 166 27.15 -33.42 14.91
C LYS A 166 27.61 -31.97 14.78
N LEU A 167 28.25 -31.60 13.67
CA LEU A 167 28.57 -30.21 13.34
C LEU A 167 27.30 -29.36 13.25
N SER A 168 26.30 -29.81 12.49
CA SER A 168 25.02 -29.09 12.34
C SER A 168 24.31 -28.88 13.68
N ARG A 169 24.34 -29.90 14.57
CA ARG A 169 23.79 -29.79 15.92
C ARG A 169 24.54 -28.79 16.78
N LEU A 170 25.87 -28.86 16.80
CA LEU A 170 26.70 -27.97 17.61
C LEU A 170 26.72 -26.52 17.11
N ALA A 171 26.50 -26.32 15.81
CA ALA A 171 26.39 -25.00 15.20
C ALA A 171 25.10 -24.25 15.58
N LYS A 172 24.13 -24.95 16.18
CA LYS A 172 22.81 -24.43 16.56
C LYS A 172 22.67 -24.52 18.07
N THR A 173 22.98 -23.43 18.76
CA THR A 173 22.77 -23.34 20.21
C THR A 173 21.54 -22.48 20.50
N PRO A 174 20.64 -22.91 21.38
CA PRO A 174 19.51 -22.08 21.79
C PRO A 174 19.96 -20.71 22.30
N ILE A 175 19.16 -19.67 22.07
CA ILE A 175 19.40 -18.38 22.70
C ILE A 175 19.15 -18.47 24.20
N LYS A 176 19.78 -17.58 24.96
CA LYS A 176 19.70 -17.53 26.43
C LYS A 176 18.26 -17.45 26.92
N GLU A 177 17.42 -16.64 26.28
CA GLU A 177 16.02 -16.42 26.65
C GLU A 177 15.21 -17.72 26.54
N TYR A 178 15.46 -18.53 25.50
CA TYR A 178 14.79 -19.81 25.30
C TYR A 178 15.31 -20.87 26.28
N GLU A 179 16.63 -20.92 26.48
CA GLU A 179 17.25 -21.82 27.45
C GLU A 179 16.69 -21.58 28.86
N GLU A 180 16.75 -20.34 29.34
CA GLU A 180 16.30 -20.00 30.69
C GLU A 180 14.77 -20.13 30.87
N ALA A 181 13.97 -19.68 29.90
CA ALA A 181 12.51 -19.70 30.04
C ALA A 181 11.92 -21.10 29.86
N ILE A 182 12.40 -21.85 28.86
CA ILE A 182 11.77 -23.09 28.39
C ILE A 182 12.55 -24.32 28.87
N LEU A 183 13.85 -24.38 28.62
CA LEU A 183 14.66 -25.58 28.93
C LEU A 183 14.91 -25.72 30.43
N ASP A 184 15.26 -24.62 31.09
CA ASP A 184 15.46 -24.54 32.55
C ASP A 184 14.15 -24.39 33.32
N ARG A 185 13.02 -24.22 32.61
CA ARG A 185 11.66 -24.10 33.16
C ARG A 185 11.48 -22.96 34.17
N HIS A 186 12.11 -21.81 33.94
CA HIS A 186 11.88 -20.62 34.78
C HIS A 186 10.60 -19.83 34.43
N ALA A 187 9.91 -20.16 33.33
CA ALA A 187 8.64 -19.54 32.94
C ALA A 187 7.40 -20.26 33.51
N ASP A 188 6.24 -19.59 33.46
CA ASP A 188 4.93 -20.20 33.80
C ASP A 188 4.69 -21.51 33.02
N GLU A 189 4.13 -22.55 33.64
CA GLU A 189 3.90 -23.84 32.96
C GLU A 189 3.00 -23.71 31.73
N ASP A 190 1.90 -22.96 31.83
CA ASP A 190 1.00 -22.68 30.70
C ASP A 190 1.73 -21.93 29.56
N PHE A 191 2.72 -21.08 29.90
CA PHE A 191 3.52 -20.38 28.92
C PHE A 191 4.45 -21.34 28.17
N ILE A 192 5.12 -22.23 28.92
CA ILE A 192 6.01 -23.26 28.34
C ILE A 192 5.22 -24.16 27.39
N GLU A 193 4.02 -24.61 27.79
CA GLU A 193 3.16 -25.45 26.94
C GLU A 193 2.80 -24.74 25.63
N LEU A 194 2.35 -23.48 25.70
CA LEU A 194 2.00 -22.70 24.52
C LEU A 194 3.21 -22.48 23.62
N VAL A 195 4.36 -22.11 24.18
CA VAL A 195 5.60 -21.90 23.40
C VAL A 195 6.01 -23.18 22.69
N ASN A 196 6.05 -24.32 23.37
CA ASN A 196 6.39 -25.61 22.76
C ASN A 196 5.40 -26.05 21.67
N LYS A 197 4.14 -25.62 21.76
CA LYS A 197 3.14 -25.85 20.70
C LYS A 197 3.40 -25.01 19.46
N LEU A 198 3.92 -23.80 19.62
CA LEU A 198 4.24 -22.88 18.51
C LEU A 198 5.59 -23.18 17.88
N ILE A 199 6.56 -23.55 18.71
CA ILE A 199 7.97 -23.66 18.36
C ILE A 199 8.32 -25.14 18.40
N THR A 200 8.42 -25.74 17.22
CA THR A 200 8.73 -27.15 17.02
C THR A 200 10.05 -27.29 16.28
N GLU A 201 10.75 -28.41 16.48
CA GLU A 201 12.04 -28.70 15.80
C GLU A 201 11.90 -28.93 14.27
N TYR A 202 10.66 -29.07 13.77
CA TYR A 202 10.30 -29.26 12.35
C TYR A 202 9.20 -28.26 11.93
N ASP A 203 8.75 -28.31 10.66
CA ASP A 203 7.78 -27.38 10.03
C ASP A 203 6.76 -26.79 11.02
N GLY A 204 6.75 -25.46 11.05
CA GLY A 204 6.39 -24.61 12.18
C GLY A 204 5.09 -24.98 12.90
N GLY A 205 5.19 -25.05 14.23
CA GLY A 205 4.04 -25.12 15.11
C GLY A 205 3.09 -23.94 14.90
N LYS A 206 1.82 -24.18 15.19
CA LYS A 206 0.74 -23.25 14.90
C LYS A 206 -0.13 -23.03 16.13
N TRP A 207 -0.35 -21.77 16.46
CA TRP A 207 -1.39 -21.36 17.39
C TRP A 207 -2.70 -21.15 16.68
N ASN A 208 -3.76 -21.70 17.26
CA ASN A 208 -5.13 -21.35 16.90
C ASN A 208 -5.58 -20.12 17.71
N THR A 209 -6.84 -19.72 17.54
CA THR A 209 -7.39 -18.53 18.20
C THR A 209 -7.37 -18.63 19.72
N GLU A 210 -7.69 -19.80 20.27
CA GLU A 210 -7.69 -20.03 21.72
C GLU A 210 -6.27 -19.96 22.30
N ASP A 211 -5.28 -20.51 21.59
CA ASP A 211 -3.87 -20.43 21.99
C ASP A 211 -3.39 -18.97 22.03
N VAL A 212 -3.72 -18.18 21.01
CA VAL A 212 -3.39 -16.74 20.94
C VAL A 212 -4.03 -15.98 22.11
N GLU A 213 -5.30 -16.25 22.41
CA GLU A 213 -6.00 -15.63 23.54
C GLU A 213 -5.34 -15.95 24.88
N LYS A 214 -5.02 -17.23 25.11
CA LYS A 214 -4.33 -17.68 26.32
C LYS A 214 -2.94 -17.04 26.45
N PHE A 215 -2.19 -16.99 25.34
CA PHE A 215 -0.87 -16.39 25.33
C PHE A 215 -0.90 -14.90 25.69
N LEU A 216 -1.81 -14.13 25.07
CA LEU A 216 -1.99 -12.72 25.39
C LEU A 216 -2.42 -12.52 26.85
N ALA A 217 -3.32 -13.37 27.36
CA ALA A 217 -3.76 -13.31 28.76
C ALA A 217 -2.60 -13.53 29.74
N ILE A 218 -1.74 -14.52 29.49
CA ILE A 218 -0.53 -14.77 30.29
C ILE A 218 0.43 -13.59 30.20
N TYR A 219 0.73 -13.11 28.99
CA TYR A 219 1.62 -11.99 28.76
C TYR A 219 1.18 -10.72 29.52
N TYR A 220 -0.09 -10.35 29.43
CA TYR A 220 -0.63 -9.17 30.12
C TYR A 220 -0.73 -9.37 31.64
N ARG A 221 -1.07 -10.58 32.11
CA ARG A 221 -1.06 -10.91 33.54
C ARG A 221 0.34 -10.75 34.13
N HIS A 222 1.36 -11.27 33.46
CA HIS A 222 2.77 -11.22 33.87
C HIS A 222 3.33 -9.80 33.90
N ASN A 223 2.83 -8.93 33.00
CA ASN A 223 3.27 -7.55 32.83
C ASN A 223 2.32 -6.50 33.44
N LYS A 224 1.33 -6.91 34.25
CA LYS A 224 0.21 -6.06 34.72
C LYS A 224 0.63 -4.74 35.36
N GLU A 225 1.66 -4.73 36.21
CA GLU A 225 2.13 -3.52 36.90
C GLU A 225 2.88 -2.55 35.98
N ASN A 226 3.65 -3.07 35.00
CA ASN A 226 4.34 -2.24 34.00
C ASN A 226 3.36 -1.69 32.96
N PHE A 227 2.35 -2.50 32.57
CA PHE A 227 1.31 -2.09 31.64
C PHE A 227 0.50 -0.91 32.19
N LYS A 228 0.11 -0.95 33.48
CA LYS A 228 -0.58 0.17 34.14
C LYS A 228 0.23 1.47 34.12
N LYS A 229 1.57 1.39 34.16
CA LYS A 229 2.47 2.56 34.19
C LYS A 229 2.80 3.12 32.80
N HIS A 230 2.75 2.29 31.75
CA HIS A 230 3.24 2.64 30.41
C HIS A 230 2.23 2.44 29.27
N ALA A 231 0.95 2.17 29.56
CA ALA A 231 -0.09 1.86 28.56
C ALA A 231 -0.24 2.85 27.39
N LEU A 232 0.22 4.10 27.54
CA LEU A 232 0.11 5.17 26.53
C LEU A 232 1.47 5.67 26.02
N SER A 233 2.58 5.23 26.61
CA SER A 233 3.93 5.57 26.13
C SER A 233 4.45 4.35 25.36
N SER A 234 4.77 4.54 24.08
CA SER A 234 5.38 3.55 23.17
C SER A 234 6.74 2.96 23.62
N GLY A 235 7.12 3.18 24.88
CA GLY A 235 8.26 2.55 25.53
C GLY A 235 7.94 1.09 25.81
N LEU A 236 8.51 0.22 24.98
CA LEU A 236 8.69 -1.21 25.19
C LEU A 236 8.80 -1.55 26.69
N LEU A 237 7.87 -2.37 27.17
CA LEU A 237 7.84 -2.89 28.52
C LEU A 237 9.12 -3.70 28.76
N THR A 238 10.08 -3.13 29.49
CA THR A 238 11.34 -3.77 29.86
C THR A 238 11.21 -4.41 31.22
N LYS A 239 10.62 -5.61 31.26
CA LYS A 239 10.90 -6.55 32.35
C LYS A 239 12.07 -7.43 31.91
N ASN A 240 13.15 -7.45 32.69
CA ASN A 240 14.37 -8.21 32.41
C ASN A 240 14.24 -9.67 32.88
N ASP A 241 13.13 -10.35 32.58
CA ASP A 241 12.99 -11.80 32.79
C ASP A 241 12.90 -12.52 31.45
N SER A 242 13.40 -13.76 31.41
CA SER A 242 13.55 -14.57 30.19
C SER A 242 12.20 -14.81 29.50
N GLN A 243 11.11 -15.03 30.25
CA GLN A 243 9.76 -15.19 29.68
C GLN A 243 9.29 -13.94 28.94
N THR A 244 9.48 -12.75 29.51
CA THR A 244 9.10 -11.48 28.87
C THR A 244 9.95 -11.21 27.62
N ALA A 245 11.26 -11.48 27.70
CA ALA A 245 12.17 -11.32 26.58
C ALA A 245 11.84 -12.30 25.43
N LEU A 246 11.57 -13.57 25.76
CA LEU A 246 11.15 -14.58 24.79
C LEU A 246 9.79 -14.25 24.16
N SER A 247 8.83 -13.75 24.95
CA SER A 247 7.53 -13.31 24.43
C SER A 247 7.69 -12.22 23.37
N LYS A 248 8.59 -11.26 23.61
CA LYS A 248 8.90 -10.20 22.67
C LYS A 248 9.50 -10.76 21.38
N LEU A 249 10.48 -11.66 21.48
CA LEU A 249 11.08 -12.32 20.32
C LEU A 249 10.06 -13.09 19.49
N ILE A 250 9.15 -13.82 20.16
CA ILE A 250 8.04 -14.51 19.50
C ILE A 250 7.17 -13.51 18.76
N PHE A 251 6.75 -12.43 19.41
CA PHE A 251 5.95 -11.41 18.73
C PHE A 251 6.65 -10.88 17.49
N GLU A 252 7.95 -10.61 17.53
CA GLU A 252 8.76 -10.03 16.44
C GLU A 252 8.98 -10.94 15.22
N HIS A 253 8.70 -12.24 15.32
CA HIS A 253 9.05 -13.22 14.30
C HIS A 253 7.90 -14.15 13.87
N ILE A 254 6.69 -13.98 14.40
CA ILE A 254 5.53 -14.80 13.99
C ILE A 254 4.73 -14.16 12.87
N ASP A 255 4.28 -14.97 11.92
CA ASP A 255 3.22 -14.55 11.00
C ASP A 255 1.87 -14.66 11.71
N VAL A 256 1.16 -13.53 11.80
CA VAL A 256 -0.16 -13.45 12.42
C VAL A 256 -1.18 -13.31 11.31
N ARG A 257 -2.02 -14.33 11.15
CA ARG A 257 -3.06 -14.37 10.13
C ARG A 257 -4.44 -14.27 10.78
N LEU A 258 -5.18 -13.22 10.47
CA LEU A 258 -6.59 -13.11 10.78
C LEU A 258 -7.40 -13.52 9.54
N SER A 259 -8.46 -14.29 9.74
CA SER A 259 -9.46 -14.63 8.73
C SER A 259 -10.86 -14.47 9.31
N ILE A 260 -11.80 -14.01 8.50
CA ILE A 260 -13.23 -13.85 8.83
C ILE A 260 -14.08 -14.52 7.75
N LYS A 261 -15.25 -15.07 8.10
CA LYS A 261 -16.16 -15.72 7.15
C LYS A 261 -17.21 -14.75 6.63
N ASP A 262 -17.83 -14.02 7.56
CA ASP A 262 -18.85 -13.01 7.30
C ASP A 262 -18.27 -11.60 7.38
N THR A 263 -18.49 -10.82 6.33
CA THR A 263 -18.01 -9.43 6.21
C THR A 263 -19.15 -8.42 6.24
N GLN A 264 -20.41 -8.83 6.43
CA GLN A 264 -21.55 -7.91 6.35
C GLN A 264 -21.47 -6.79 7.38
N LYS A 265 -21.16 -7.12 8.63
CA LYS A 265 -21.01 -6.13 9.71
C LYS A 265 -19.86 -5.15 9.43
N LEU A 266 -18.77 -5.64 8.85
CA LEU A 266 -17.62 -4.82 8.43
C LEU A 266 -18.00 -3.90 7.26
N LYS A 267 -18.76 -4.42 6.29
CA LYS A 267 -19.29 -3.64 5.17
C LYS A 267 -20.19 -2.51 5.66
N ASP A 268 -21.16 -2.82 6.52
CA ASP A 268 -22.08 -1.80 7.07
C ASP A 268 -21.35 -0.72 7.88
N TYR A 269 -20.29 -1.13 8.59
CA TYR A 269 -19.42 -0.21 9.30
C TYR A 269 -18.67 0.73 8.35
N LEU A 270 -18.03 0.19 7.30
CA LEU A 270 -17.27 0.97 6.33
C LEU A 270 -18.17 1.86 5.47
N ASP A 271 -19.33 1.38 5.04
CA ASP A 271 -20.31 2.15 4.27
C ASP A 271 -20.75 3.40 5.07
N LYS A 272 -21.05 3.24 6.37
CA LYS A 272 -21.37 4.37 7.25
C LYS A 272 -20.19 5.32 7.46
N TYR A 273 -18.99 4.78 7.65
CA TYR A 273 -17.79 5.59 7.82
C TYR A 273 -17.53 6.48 6.60
N ILE A 274 -17.57 5.89 5.41
CA ILE A 274 -17.33 6.60 4.15
C ILE A 274 -18.42 7.63 3.90
N ALA A 275 -19.68 7.32 4.23
CA ALA A 275 -20.77 8.31 4.17
C ALA A 275 -20.48 9.53 5.05
N PHE A 276 -20.09 9.32 6.32
CA PHE A 276 -19.70 10.44 7.20
C PHE A 276 -18.50 11.23 6.67
N PHE A 277 -17.55 10.58 6.03
CA PHE A 277 -16.43 11.28 5.38
C PHE A 277 -16.89 12.12 4.19
N ILE A 278 -17.78 11.59 3.34
CA ILE A 278 -18.33 12.28 2.16
C ILE A 278 -19.14 13.52 2.57
N ASP A 279 -19.91 13.40 3.65
CA ASP A 279 -20.79 14.45 4.16
C ASP A 279 -20.09 15.43 5.10
N ASP A 280 -18.76 15.31 5.26
CA ASP A 280 -17.92 16.14 6.15
C ASP A 280 -18.38 16.10 7.64
N GLU A 281 -18.91 14.95 8.09
CA GLU A 281 -19.49 14.74 9.43
C GLU A 281 -18.55 14.05 10.44
N LEU A 282 -17.28 13.82 10.09
CA LEU A 282 -16.30 13.21 11.02
C LEU A 282 -15.83 14.21 12.09
N ASN A 283 -15.76 13.76 13.35
CA ASN A 283 -15.59 14.60 14.55
C ASN A 283 -14.17 14.50 15.17
N GLY A 284 -13.12 14.46 14.34
CA GLY A 284 -11.73 14.39 14.82
C GLY A 284 -11.23 12.97 15.09
N PRO A 285 -10.09 12.77 15.79
CA PRO A 285 -9.44 11.46 15.87
C PRO A 285 -10.30 10.42 16.58
N SER A 286 -10.37 9.21 16.01
CA SER A 286 -10.83 8.05 16.78
C SER A 286 -9.92 7.84 17.99
N LYS A 287 -10.53 7.75 19.19
CA LYS A 287 -9.82 7.45 20.45
C LYS A 287 -9.65 5.95 20.69
N SER A 288 -9.90 5.14 19.67
CA SER A 288 -10.08 3.70 19.75
C SER A 288 -9.50 3.01 18.52
N GLY A 289 -9.25 1.69 18.58
CA GLY A 289 -8.66 0.93 17.48
C GLY A 289 -7.17 1.18 17.25
N LEU A 290 -6.67 0.91 16.04
CA LEU A 290 -5.26 1.16 15.69
C LEU A 290 -4.93 2.65 15.65
N THR A 291 -5.92 3.51 15.37
CA THR A 291 -5.82 4.97 15.36
C THR A 291 -5.39 5.53 16.73
N ALA A 292 -5.60 4.81 17.83
CA ALA A 292 -5.12 5.20 19.16
C ALA A 292 -3.72 4.68 19.51
N THR A 293 -3.07 3.94 18.61
CA THR A 293 -1.84 3.18 18.89
C THR A 293 -0.81 3.32 17.79
N PHE A 294 0.43 2.89 18.07
CA PHE A 294 1.60 2.66 17.20
C PHE A 294 1.70 3.38 15.81
N PHE A 295 0.70 3.26 14.94
CA PHE A 295 0.58 3.94 13.64
C PHE A 295 0.29 5.45 13.74
N SER A 296 -0.40 5.91 14.79
CA SER A 296 -0.94 7.27 14.88
C SER A 296 0.01 8.36 15.36
N ASN A 297 1.29 8.05 15.61
CA ASN A 297 2.29 9.07 15.93
C ASN A 297 2.48 10.10 14.78
N GLY A 298 1.94 9.83 13.58
CA GLY A 298 1.96 10.74 12.44
C GLY A 298 0.78 11.73 12.38
N LEU A 299 -0.27 11.59 13.18
CA LEU A 299 -1.45 12.47 13.10
C LEU A 299 -1.80 13.07 14.48
N THR A 300 -0.90 13.85 15.05
CA THR A 300 -1.28 14.91 16.01
C THR A 300 -1.91 16.06 15.24
N LEU A 301 -3.14 15.85 14.77
CA LEU A 301 -3.92 16.91 14.14
C LEU A 301 -4.36 17.90 15.22
N PRO A 302 -4.20 19.21 14.98
CA PRO A 302 -4.78 20.22 15.86
C PRO A 302 -6.27 19.96 16.01
N LEU A 303 -6.77 20.00 17.24
CA LEU A 303 -8.18 19.79 17.65
C LEU A 303 -9.22 20.65 16.90
N TYR A 304 -8.80 21.55 15.99
CA TYR A 304 -9.63 22.58 15.35
C TYR A 304 -9.47 22.68 13.83
N THR A 305 -8.77 21.76 13.16
CA THR A 305 -8.74 21.75 11.69
C THR A 305 -10.00 21.07 11.15
N GLN A 306 -10.97 21.87 10.67
CA GLN A 306 -11.93 21.36 9.68
C GLN A 306 -11.11 20.92 8.47
N PHE A 307 -11.11 19.62 8.17
CA PHE A 307 -10.48 19.11 6.95
C PHE A 307 -11.06 19.85 5.74
N PHE A 308 -10.26 19.97 4.67
CA PHE A 308 -10.83 20.35 3.39
C PHE A 308 -11.93 19.34 3.07
N GLY A 309 -13.17 19.81 2.95
CA GLY A 309 -14.31 18.93 2.75
C GLY A 309 -14.11 17.99 1.56
N PHE A 310 -14.69 16.79 1.63
CA PHE A 310 -14.56 15.72 0.64
C PHE A 310 -14.68 16.24 -0.79
N LYS A 311 -15.61 17.16 -1.03
CA LYS A 311 -15.83 17.80 -2.34
C LYS A 311 -14.56 18.42 -2.93
N LYS A 312 -13.77 19.15 -2.13
CA LYS A 312 -12.52 19.78 -2.62
C LYS A 312 -11.46 18.73 -2.92
N GLN A 313 -11.33 17.72 -2.08
CA GLN A 313 -10.34 16.65 -2.24
C GLN A 313 -10.67 15.73 -3.41
N LYS A 314 -11.94 15.41 -3.59
CA LYS A 314 -12.47 14.73 -4.78
C LYS A 314 -12.05 15.45 -6.05
N ASN A 315 -12.25 16.77 -6.14
CA ASN A 315 -11.90 17.53 -7.34
C ASN A 315 -10.39 17.49 -7.65
N ILE A 316 -9.54 17.62 -6.63
CA ILE A 316 -8.08 17.55 -6.78
C ILE A 316 -7.67 16.16 -7.29
N LEU A 317 -8.18 15.11 -6.64
CA LEU A 317 -7.79 13.74 -6.96
C LEU A 317 -8.33 13.26 -8.31
N VAL A 318 -9.57 13.61 -8.66
CA VAL A 318 -10.13 13.32 -9.99
C VAL A 318 -9.30 13.99 -11.07
N LYS A 319 -8.90 15.26 -10.89
CA LYS A 319 -8.03 15.96 -11.85
C LYS A 319 -6.65 15.29 -11.99
N TYR A 320 -6.08 14.79 -10.91
CA TYR A 320 -4.83 14.03 -10.94
C TYR A 320 -4.97 12.71 -11.72
N ILE A 321 -6.05 11.97 -11.46
CA ILE A 321 -6.39 10.73 -12.19
C ILE A 321 -6.65 11.03 -13.67
N GLU A 322 -7.34 12.12 -13.99
CA GLU A 322 -7.54 12.61 -15.36
C GLU A 322 -6.21 12.87 -16.06
N GLY A 323 -5.28 13.59 -15.44
CA GLY A 323 -3.95 13.83 -16.02
C GLY A 323 -3.17 12.54 -16.29
N LYS A 324 -3.25 11.56 -15.37
CA LYS A 324 -2.65 10.24 -15.56
C LYS A 324 -3.31 9.45 -16.69
N TYR A 325 -4.64 9.51 -16.78
CA TYR A 325 -5.38 8.91 -17.88
C TYR A 325 -4.98 9.54 -19.22
N GLU A 326 -4.87 10.86 -19.30
CA GLU A 326 -4.44 11.57 -20.51
C GLU A 326 -3.02 11.18 -20.94
N GLU A 327 -2.11 10.96 -20.00
CA GLU A 327 -0.73 10.53 -20.25
C GLU A 327 -0.66 9.12 -20.86
N TYR A 328 -1.38 8.15 -20.28
CA TYR A 328 -1.26 6.73 -20.63
C TYR A 328 -2.35 6.22 -21.58
N GLN A 329 -3.47 6.91 -21.71
CA GLN A 329 -4.63 6.54 -22.52
C GLN A 329 -5.16 5.12 -22.20
N ARG A 330 -5.20 4.79 -20.91
CA ARG A 330 -5.58 3.46 -20.38
C ARG A 330 -6.54 3.60 -19.21
N ASN A 331 -7.57 2.75 -19.19
CA ASN A 331 -8.55 2.72 -18.10
C ASN A 331 -7.99 2.07 -16.83
N ASP A 332 -6.99 1.21 -16.97
CA ASP A 332 -6.28 0.56 -15.88
C ASP A 332 -5.06 1.41 -15.50
N LEU A 333 -5.14 2.08 -14.36
CA LEU A 333 -4.13 3.01 -13.88
C LEU A 333 -3.58 2.59 -12.53
N GLU A 334 -2.30 2.86 -12.34
CA GLU A 334 -1.65 2.84 -11.04
C GLU A 334 -1.57 4.28 -10.50
N ILE A 335 -2.29 4.54 -9.42
CA ILE A 335 -2.42 5.84 -8.77
C ILE A 335 -1.66 5.78 -7.45
N GLY A 336 -0.47 6.36 -7.43
CA GLY A 336 0.27 6.62 -6.20
C GLY A 336 -0.26 7.86 -5.48
N HIS A 337 0.12 8.02 -4.21
CA HIS A 337 -0.02 9.32 -3.55
C HIS A 337 0.60 10.39 -4.45
N PRO A 338 -0.13 11.47 -4.79
CA PRO A 338 0.46 12.53 -5.59
C PRO A 338 1.61 13.12 -4.77
N TYR A 339 2.86 12.79 -5.11
CA TYR A 339 4.04 13.43 -4.56
C TYR A 339 3.98 14.92 -4.91
N PHE A 340 3.32 15.71 -4.06
CA PHE A 340 3.03 17.13 -4.16
C PHE A 340 2.89 17.70 -5.59
N GLU A 341 1.65 17.95 -6.03
CA GLU A 341 1.40 19.06 -6.96
C GLU A 341 1.35 20.39 -6.17
N PRO A 342 1.89 21.49 -6.72
CA PRO A 342 2.18 22.73 -5.99
C PRO A 342 0.94 23.53 -5.58
N GLU A 343 1.10 24.30 -4.50
CA GLU A 343 0.08 25.26 -4.06
C GLU A 343 0.09 26.50 -4.98
N TYR A 344 -1.05 26.84 -5.59
CA TYR A 344 -1.24 28.07 -6.35
C TYR A 344 -1.41 29.25 -5.39
N ILE A 345 -0.39 30.12 -5.31
CA ILE A 345 -0.40 31.32 -4.45
C ILE A 345 -0.66 32.58 -5.30
N GLY A 346 -1.68 32.54 -6.17
CA GLY A 346 -2.16 33.70 -6.92
C GLY A 346 -1.20 34.27 -7.99
N ASP A 347 -1.77 35.11 -8.86
CA ASP A 347 -1.01 35.82 -9.89
C ASP A 347 -0.18 36.94 -9.27
N ASN A 348 1.14 36.80 -9.27
CA ASN A 348 2.03 37.95 -9.08
C ASN A 348 2.04 38.77 -10.36
N LYS A 349 2.06 40.11 -10.21
CA LYS A 349 1.85 41.13 -11.25
C LYS A 349 2.79 41.10 -12.48
N ASN A 350 3.65 40.09 -12.64
CA ASN A 350 4.55 39.93 -13.78
C ASN A 350 4.64 38.44 -14.16
N ASP A 351 3.64 37.91 -14.89
CA ASP A 351 3.61 36.70 -15.75
C ASP A 351 4.62 35.55 -15.51
N THR A 352 4.98 35.28 -14.25
CA THR A 352 5.92 34.21 -13.88
C THR A 352 5.33 33.45 -12.71
N VAL A 353 5.06 32.16 -12.95
CA VAL A 353 4.56 31.22 -11.95
C VAL A 353 5.71 30.89 -10.99
N LYS A 354 5.56 31.24 -9.71
CA LYS A 354 6.51 30.83 -8.67
C LYS A 354 5.99 29.59 -7.96
N ILE A 355 6.70 28.48 -8.13
CA ILE A 355 6.43 27.20 -7.47
C ILE A 355 7.37 27.08 -6.26
N THR A 356 6.83 26.79 -5.07
CA THR A 356 7.63 26.46 -3.88
C THR A 356 7.09 25.20 -3.22
N ILE A 357 8.00 24.32 -2.80
CA ILE A 357 7.71 23.06 -2.12
C ILE A 357 7.37 23.38 -0.65
N ALA A 358 6.14 23.13 -0.22
CA ALA A 358 5.77 23.23 1.19
C ALA A 358 6.11 21.91 1.90
N GLU A 359 7.28 21.83 2.53
CA GLU A 359 7.73 20.66 3.31
C GLU A 359 6.83 20.30 4.52
N LYS A 360 5.79 21.08 4.82
CA LYS A 360 5.15 21.09 6.15
C LYS A 360 3.94 20.17 6.37
N ASP A 361 3.41 19.41 5.40
CA ASP A 361 2.15 18.66 5.65
C ASP A 361 2.00 17.32 4.88
N LYS A 362 3.09 16.51 4.80
CA LYS A 362 3.04 15.16 4.21
C LYS A 362 1.95 14.26 4.82
N LEU A 363 1.76 14.31 6.13
CA LEU A 363 0.86 13.44 6.89
C LEU A 363 -0.62 13.75 6.65
N LYS A 364 -1.00 15.04 6.59
CA LYS A 364 -2.38 15.44 6.22
C LYS A 364 -2.76 15.02 4.81
N SER A 365 -1.80 15.08 3.89
CA SER A 365 -2.02 14.72 2.49
C SER A 365 -2.20 13.20 2.28
N LEU A 366 -1.58 12.35 3.12
CA LEU A 366 -1.74 10.89 3.06
C LEU A 366 -3.12 10.45 3.54
N PHE A 367 -3.58 11.02 4.67
CA PHE A 367 -4.94 10.80 5.18
C PHE A 367 -5.99 11.09 4.10
N LEU A 368 -5.94 12.29 3.51
CA LEU A 368 -6.92 12.71 2.51
C LEU A 368 -6.88 11.86 1.23
N PHE A 369 -5.72 11.37 0.83
CA PHE A 369 -5.58 10.53 -0.35
C PHE A 369 -6.29 9.18 -0.22
N VAL A 370 -5.95 8.39 0.81
CA VAL A 370 -6.54 7.04 1.01
C VAL A 370 -8.05 7.12 1.21
N HIS A 371 -8.51 8.08 2.02
CA HIS A 371 -9.93 8.27 2.28
C HIS A 371 -10.69 8.69 1.02
N THR A 372 -10.12 9.60 0.22
CA THR A 372 -10.77 10.05 -1.01
C THR A 372 -10.76 8.95 -2.08
N MET A 373 -9.69 8.15 -2.20
CA MET A 373 -9.66 6.99 -3.12
C MET A 373 -10.79 6.00 -2.85
N LEU A 374 -10.97 5.62 -1.57
CA LEU A 374 -12.05 4.68 -1.20
C LEU A 374 -13.43 5.31 -1.30
N ALA A 375 -13.57 6.62 -1.04
CA ALA A 375 -14.82 7.34 -1.27
C ALA A 375 -15.18 7.47 -2.75
N LEU A 376 -14.17 7.60 -3.64
CA LEU A 376 -14.38 7.55 -5.10
C LEU A 376 -14.87 6.17 -5.53
N GLU A 377 -14.34 5.09 -4.95
CA GLU A 377 -14.84 3.73 -5.20
C GLU A 377 -16.28 3.55 -4.71
N TYR A 378 -16.57 4.01 -3.49
CA TYR A 378 -17.92 3.97 -2.91
C TYR A 378 -18.95 4.73 -3.75
N THR A 379 -18.55 5.89 -4.29
CA THR A 379 -19.39 6.70 -5.18
C THR A 379 -19.37 6.22 -6.64
N ARG A 380 -18.76 5.08 -6.93
CA ARG A 380 -18.63 4.45 -8.25
C ARG A 380 -17.91 5.30 -9.30
N CYS A 381 -17.05 6.22 -8.86
CA CYS A 381 -16.16 6.96 -9.75
C CYS A 381 -14.97 6.12 -10.23
N LEU A 382 -14.59 5.08 -9.49
CA LEU A 382 -13.56 4.15 -9.93
C LEU A 382 -13.83 2.79 -9.28
N ASN A 383 -13.13 1.77 -9.76
CA ASN A 383 -13.07 0.47 -9.13
C ASN A 383 -11.64 0.23 -8.67
N VAL A 384 -11.41 -0.06 -7.39
CA VAL A 384 -10.06 -0.40 -6.92
C VAL A 384 -9.83 -1.89 -7.18
N GLU A 385 -8.90 -2.21 -8.05
CA GLU A 385 -8.52 -3.60 -8.34
C GLU A 385 -7.61 -4.13 -7.23
N GLU A 386 -6.56 -3.38 -6.91
CA GLU A 386 -5.55 -3.72 -5.91
C GLU A 386 -5.06 -2.46 -5.21
N PHE A 387 -4.56 -2.59 -3.98
CA PHE A 387 -3.89 -1.50 -3.29
C PHE A 387 -2.73 -2.04 -2.44
N SER A 388 -1.73 -1.21 -2.20
CA SER A 388 -0.57 -1.55 -1.40
C SER A 388 0.00 -0.31 -0.70
N TYR A 389 0.91 -0.55 0.25
CA TYR A 389 1.67 0.49 0.92
C TYR A 389 3.17 0.13 0.86
N GLY A 390 4.02 1.10 0.53
CA GLY A 390 5.46 0.92 0.43
C GLY A 390 5.90 0.22 -0.85
N THR A 391 6.98 -0.55 -0.75
CA THR A 391 7.65 -1.20 -1.88
C THR A 391 6.83 -2.39 -2.42
N THR A 392 6.69 -2.49 -3.75
CA THR A 392 5.90 -3.57 -4.39
C THR A 392 6.74 -4.78 -4.82
N GLY A 393 8.07 -4.68 -4.74
CA GLY A 393 8.99 -5.76 -5.12
C GLY A 393 10.26 -5.81 -4.28
N LEU A 394 10.95 -6.95 -4.32
CA LEU A 394 12.19 -7.22 -3.57
C LEU A 394 13.35 -6.27 -3.94
N PHE A 395 13.28 -5.65 -5.12
CA PHE A 395 14.28 -4.72 -5.68
C PHE A 395 13.78 -3.27 -5.79
N ASP A 396 12.61 -2.98 -5.24
CA ASP A 396 12.02 -1.64 -5.25
C ASP A 396 12.64 -0.87 -4.07
N LEU A 397 13.68 -0.07 -4.35
CA LEU A 397 14.50 0.63 -3.34
C LEU A 397 13.82 1.89 -2.76
N TYR A 398 12.64 2.25 -3.27
CA TYR A 398 11.95 3.49 -2.93
C TYR A 398 10.61 3.22 -2.25
N ASP A 399 10.38 3.85 -1.11
CA ASP A 399 9.06 3.88 -0.48
C ASP A 399 8.08 4.66 -1.37
N ARG A 400 7.20 3.93 -2.06
CA ARG A 400 6.17 4.49 -2.96
C ARG A 400 4.95 5.04 -2.20
N GLY A 401 4.92 4.96 -0.87
CA GLY A 401 3.76 5.34 -0.08
C GLY A 401 2.53 4.48 -0.42
N PHE A 402 1.35 5.07 -0.43
CA PHE A 402 0.12 4.37 -0.82
C PHE A 402 -0.02 4.29 -2.33
N LEU A 403 -0.39 3.10 -2.82
CA LEU A 403 -0.54 2.80 -4.23
C LEU A 403 -1.88 2.10 -4.47
N PHE A 404 -2.63 2.55 -5.47
CA PHE A 404 -3.91 1.97 -5.87
C PHE A 404 -3.87 1.62 -7.36
N LYS A 405 -4.13 0.36 -7.69
CA LYS A 405 -4.47 -0.04 -9.06
C LYS A 405 -5.96 0.08 -9.23
N VAL A 406 -6.39 0.91 -10.16
CA VAL A 406 -7.79 1.25 -10.36
C VAL A 406 -8.20 1.06 -11.81
N ASN A 407 -9.48 0.75 -11.98
CA ASN A 407 -10.18 0.83 -13.25
C ASN A 407 -11.09 2.06 -13.21
N ILE A 408 -10.97 2.96 -14.18
CA ILE A 408 -11.76 4.18 -14.22
C ILE A 408 -13.11 3.90 -14.89
N ASP A 409 -14.20 4.36 -14.29
CA ASP A 409 -15.51 4.37 -14.95
C ASP A 409 -15.54 5.50 -16.00
N LYS A 410 -16.05 5.21 -17.21
CA LYS A 410 -16.21 6.18 -18.31
C LYS A 410 -17.08 7.39 -17.89
N GLY A 411 -17.92 7.23 -16.86
CA GLY A 411 -18.75 8.29 -16.29
C GLY A 411 -18.04 9.30 -15.38
N THR A 412 -16.79 9.03 -14.98
CA THR A 412 -16.09 9.74 -13.89
C THR A 412 -15.52 11.10 -14.28
N PHE A 413 -15.18 11.26 -15.55
CA PHE A 413 -14.55 12.48 -16.04
C PHE A 413 -15.57 13.55 -16.41
N SER A 414 -15.15 14.81 -16.35
CA SER A 414 -15.99 15.94 -16.74
C SER A 414 -16.47 15.81 -18.20
N GLU A 415 -17.62 16.39 -18.55
CA GLU A 415 -18.13 16.39 -19.94
C GLU A 415 -17.13 17.02 -20.93
N GLU A 416 -16.32 17.99 -20.51
CA GLU A 416 -15.22 18.53 -21.34
C GLU A 416 -14.11 17.48 -21.58
N THR A 417 -13.84 16.60 -20.62
CA THR A 417 -12.87 15.50 -20.76
C THR A 417 -13.44 14.35 -21.61
N LYS A 418 -14.74 14.04 -21.48
CA LYS A 418 -15.43 13.07 -22.36
C LYS A 418 -15.43 13.52 -23.82
N GLN A 419 -15.65 14.82 -24.06
CA GLN A 419 -15.54 15.43 -25.39
C GLN A 419 -14.13 15.37 -25.96
N ARG A 420 -13.08 15.42 -25.12
CA ARG A 420 -11.68 15.31 -25.55
C ARG A 420 -11.24 13.87 -25.82
N THR A 421 -11.79 12.89 -25.12
CA THR A 421 -11.31 11.49 -25.15
C THR A 421 -12.07 10.60 -26.15
N GLY A 422 -13.30 10.98 -26.54
CA GLY A 422 -14.11 10.31 -27.56
C GLY A 422 -14.02 10.94 -28.96
N ILE A 423 -15.08 10.72 -29.76
CA ILE A 423 -15.33 11.49 -30.98
C ILE A 423 -16.35 12.58 -30.64
N ALA A 424 -15.98 13.85 -30.76
CA ALA A 424 -16.89 14.95 -30.49
C ALA A 424 -16.63 16.14 -31.41
N PHE A 425 -17.68 16.93 -31.63
CA PHE A 425 -17.58 18.18 -32.37
C PHE A 425 -18.17 19.34 -31.56
N ASP A 426 -17.30 20.26 -31.13
CA ASP A 426 -17.69 21.47 -30.41
C ASP A 426 -18.08 22.55 -31.44
N LEU A 427 -19.39 22.80 -31.54
CA LEU A 427 -19.99 23.75 -32.47
C LEU A 427 -19.56 25.20 -32.17
N ASP A 428 -19.41 25.55 -30.89
CA ASP A 428 -19.14 26.91 -30.45
C ASP A 428 -17.67 27.28 -30.64
N LYS A 429 -16.76 26.35 -30.36
CA LYS A 429 -15.31 26.56 -30.52
C LYS A 429 -14.79 26.13 -31.90
N SER A 430 -15.62 25.45 -32.69
CA SER A 430 -15.25 24.89 -34.01
C SER A 430 -14.04 23.97 -33.92
N ARG A 431 -14.15 23.03 -32.99
CA ARG A 431 -13.12 22.04 -32.68
C ARG A 431 -13.67 20.65 -32.88
N PHE A 432 -12.95 19.86 -33.65
CA PHE A 432 -13.25 18.45 -33.84
C PHE A 432 -12.23 17.63 -33.06
N TYR A 433 -12.72 16.76 -32.19
CA TYR A 433 -11.93 15.92 -31.29
C TYR A 433 -12.11 14.46 -31.69
N VAL A 434 -10.99 13.75 -31.87
CA VAL A 434 -10.96 12.31 -32.09
C VAL A 434 -9.83 11.71 -31.27
N GLN A 435 -10.14 10.85 -30.30
CA GLN A 435 -9.16 10.15 -29.47
C GLN A 435 -8.10 11.08 -28.86
N GLY A 436 -8.52 12.18 -28.21
CA GLY A 436 -7.59 13.14 -27.60
C GLY A 436 -7.00 14.17 -28.55
N LYS A 437 -7.16 14.01 -29.88
CA LYS A 437 -6.52 14.90 -30.86
C LYS A 437 -7.48 15.96 -31.36
N GLU A 438 -7.02 17.21 -31.31
CA GLU A 438 -7.80 18.39 -31.71
C GLU A 438 -7.51 18.80 -33.16
N ILE A 439 -8.57 18.98 -33.94
CA ILE A 439 -8.55 19.60 -35.26
C ILE A 439 -9.32 20.92 -35.20
N LYS A 440 -8.60 22.02 -35.45
CA LYS A 440 -9.16 23.36 -35.55
C LYS A 440 -9.81 23.56 -36.92
N LEU A 441 -11.08 23.93 -36.93
CA LEU A 441 -11.82 24.25 -38.16
C LEU A 441 -12.18 25.72 -38.21
N LEU A 442 -12.29 26.25 -39.43
CA LEU A 442 -12.81 27.59 -39.67
C LEU A 442 -14.35 27.54 -39.60
N LYS A 443 -14.95 28.42 -38.81
CA LYS A 443 -16.41 28.57 -38.73
C LYS A 443 -17.01 28.82 -40.11
N PHE A 444 -18.18 28.24 -40.34
CA PHE A 444 -18.98 28.43 -41.56
C PHE A 444 -18.32 27.96 -42.87
N LYS A 445 -17.29 27.10 -42.79
CA LYS A 445 -16.75 26.38 -43.93
C LYS A 445 -17.42 25.02 -44.09
N ASP A 446 -17.17 24.39 -45.23
CA ASP A 446 -17.84 23.16 -45.63
C ASP A 446 -17.52 22.02 -44.66
N GLU A 447 -16.29 21.94 -44.14
CA GLU A 447 -15.93 20.96 -43.11
C GLU A 447 -16.71 21.17 -41.80
N TYR A 448 -16.93 22.42 -41.41
CA TYR A 448 -17.70 22.76 -40.20
C TYR A 448 -19.16 22.35 -40.34
N HIS A 449 -19.80 22.71 -41.45
CA HIS A 449 -21.21 22.39 -41.67
C HIS A 449 -21.45 20.89 -41.85
N THR A 450 -20.52 20.19 -42.52
CA THR A 450 -20.58 18.73 -42.69
C THR A 450 -20.54 18.03 -41.33
N LEU A 451 -19.59 18.40 -40.45
CA LEU A 451 -19.53 17.83 -39.10
C LEU A 451 -20.72 18.24 -38.23
N ARG A 452 -21.22 19.47 -38.35
CA ARG A 452 -22.42 19.90 -37.62
C ARG A 452 -23.60 18.97 -37.86
N VAL A 453 -23.80 18.53 -39.10
CA VAL A 453 -24.90 17.62 -39.45
C VAL A 453 -24.63 16.21 -38.95
N ILE A 454 -23.43 15.67 -39.19
CA ILE A 454 -23.08 14.30 -38.77
C ILE A 454 -23.15 14.13 -37.24
N PHE A 455 -22.79 15.18 -36.48
CA PHE A 455 -22.77 15.18 -35.02
C PHE A 455 -24.02 15.84 -34.39
N GLU A 456 -25.07 16.09 -35.18
CA GLU A 456 -26.30 16.71 -34.69
C GLU A 456 -27.03 15.82 -33.66
N ASP A 457 -27.12 14.51 -33.94
CA ASP A 457 -27.68 13.51 -33.02
C ASP A 457 -26.61 12.45 -32.67
N PRO A 458 -26.18 12.36 -31.40
CA PRO A 458 -25.23 11.35 -30.94
C PRO A 458 -25.65 9.90 -31.22
N ASN A 459 -26.95 9.62 -31.32
CA ASN A 459 -27.47 8.28 -31.59
C ASN A 459 -27.30 7.87 -33.06
N GLU A 460 -27.07 8.82 -33.96
CA GLU A 460 -26.90 8.58 -35.40
C GLU A 460 -25.43 8.55 -35.86
N LEU A 461 -24.46 8.60 -34.94
CA LEU A 461 -23.03 8.58 -35.31
C LEU A 461 -22.58 7.31 -36.05
N SER A 462 -23.30 6.20 -35.85
CA SER A 462 -23.04 4.92 -36.54
C SER A 462 -23.74 4.79 -37.90
N LYS A 463 -24.60 5.76 -38.25
CA LYS A 463 -25.36 5.80 -39.50
C LYS A 463 -24.44 6.12 -40.69
N GLU A 464 -24.81 5.62 -41.85
CA GLU A 464 -24.23 6.04 -43.12
C GLU A 464 -24.99 7.28 -43.63
N TRP A 465 -24.26 8.37 -43.84
CA TRP A 465 -24.82 9.64 -44.28
C TRP A 465 -24.62 9.81 -45.79
N PHE A 466 -25.70 10.06 -46.54
CA PHE A 466 -25.60 10.44 -47.95
C PHE A 466 -25.23 11.91 -48.09
N PHE A 467 -24.40 12.28 -49.07
CA PHE A 467 -24.00 13.69 -49.25
C PHE A 467 -25.20 14.59 -49.61
N SER A 468 -26.19 14.04 -50.32
CA SER A 468 -27.44 14.73 -50.61
C SER A 468 -28.24 15.03 -49.33
N GLU A 469 -28.31 14.07 -48.40
CA GLU A 469 -28.98 14.23 -47.09
C GLU A 469 -28.28 15.30 -46.24
N ILE A 470 -26.94 15.33 -46.26
CA ILE A 470 -26.16 16.38 -45.61
C ILE A 470 -26.46 17.74 -46.24
N GLY A 471 -26.54 17.80 -47.57
CA GLY A 471 -26.85 19.02 -48.32
C GLY A 471 -28.23 19.59 -48.00
N GLU A 472 -29.26 18.74 -48.00
CA GLU A 472 -30.64 19.12 -47.65
C GLU A 472 -30.73 19.74 -46.25
N LYS A 473 -29.99 19.19 -45.27
CA LYS A 473 -29.95 19.73 -43.90
C LYS A 473 -29.19 21.06 -43.76
N ILE A 474 -28.42 21.48 -44.76
CA ILE A 474 -27.61 22.71 -44.71
C ILE A 474 -28.24 23.83 -45.55
N ASP A 475 -28.61 23.53 -46.79
CA ASP A 475 -29.20 24.48 -47.74
C ASP A 475 -30.04 23.74 -48.80
N GLU A 476 -31.36 23.78 -48.65
CA GLU A 476 -32.33 23.10 -49.53
C GLU A 476 -32.23 23.52 -51.01
N ASN A 477 -31.57 24.64 -51.32
CA ASN A 477 -31.49 25.17 -52.69
C ASN A 477 -30.15 24.90 -53.40
N ASN A 478 -29.16 24.28 -52.73
CA ASN A 478 -27.81 24.11 -53.28
C ASN A 478 -27.22 22.71 -53.01
N LEU A 479 -27.62 21.75 -53.85
CA LEU A 479 -27.25 20.34 -53.76
C LEU A 479 -25.97 20.01 -54.55
N ASP A 480 -24.85 20.62 -54.17
CA ASP A 480 -23.53 20.21 -54.69
C ASP A 480 -22.88 19.14 -53.81
N ASP A 481 -23.24 17.87 -54.01
CA ASP A 481 -22.67 16.72 -53.27
C ASP A 481 -21.13 16.68 -53.30
N LYS A 482 -20.53 17.18 -54.38
CA LYS A 482 -19.07 17.24 -54.54
C LYS A 482 -18.41 18.09 -53.46
N LYS A 483 -19.11 19.13 -52.99
CA LYS A 483 -18.67 20.01 -51.92
C LYS A 483 -18.47 19.25 -50.61
N TYR A 484 -19.46 18.44 -50.21
CA TYR A 484 -19.42 17.67 -48.97
C TYR A 484 -18.45 16.48 -49.05
N TYR A 485 -18.35 15.84 -50.22
CA TYR A 485 -17.31 14.86 -50.49
C TYR A 485 -15.90 15.46 -50.29
N ASN A 486 -15.65 16.65 -50.85
CA ASN A 486 -14.37 17.34 -50.69
C ASN A 486 -14.11 17.74 -49.22
N ALA A 487 -15.14 18.14 -48.48
CA ALA A 487 -15.03 18.48 -47.07
C ALA A 487 -14.58 17.27 -46.23
N ILE A 488 -15.19 16.10 -46.44
CA ILE A 488 -14.78 14.85 -45.78
C ILE A 488 -13.35 14.46 -46.19
N TYR A 489 -12.99 14.61 -47.46
CA TYR A 489 -11.63 14.36 -47.92
C TYR A 489 -10.59 15.23 -47.22
N GLN A 490 -10.87 16.54 -47.06
CA GLN A 490 -9.98 17.44 -46.32
C GLN A 490 -9.90 17.10 -44.83
N LEU A 491 -11.00 16.69 -44.20
CA LEU A 491 -11.01 16.22 -42.83
C LEU A 491 -10.16 14.95 -42.66
N ARG A 492 -10.27 14.00 -43.60
CA ARG A 492 -9.45 12.79 -43.64
C ARG A 492 -7.96 13.14 -43.68
N LEU A 493 -7.53 14.04 -44.56
CA LEU A 493 -6.12 14.47 -44.62
C LEU A 493 -5.64 15.13 -43.33
N LYS A 494 -6.50 15.90 -42.63
CA LYS A 494 -6.16 16.51 -41.33
C LYS A 494 -6.01 15.45 -40.22
N LEU A 495 -6.87 14.43 -40.23
CA LEU A 495 -6.82 13.30 -39.28
C LEU A 495 -5.61 12.40 -39.51
N GLU A 496 -5.31 12.06 -40.76
CA GLU A 496 -4.15 11.22 -41.14
C GLU A 496 -2.82 11.88 -40.72
N LYS A 497 -2.70 13.21 -40.86
CA LYS A 497 -1.54 13.98 -40.36
C LYS A 497 -1.34 13.87 -38.86
N GLN A 498 -2.41 13.61 -38.11
CA GLN A 498 -2.37 13.40 -36.68
C GLN A 498 -2.27 11.92 -36.31
N GLY A 499 -2.09 11.00 -37.27
CA GLY A 499 -1.96 9.56 -37.03
C GLY A 499 -3.29 8.84 -36.81
N ILE A 500 -4.41 9.43 -37.24
CA ILE A 500 -5.73 8.79 -37.22
C ILE A 500 -6.08 8.41 -38.66
N ASN A 501 -5.95 7.12 -38.98
CA ASN A 501 -6.18 6.59 -40.32
C ASN A 501 -7.58 5.95 -40.42
N ASP A 502 -8.20 6.03 -41.60
CA ASP A 502 -9.46 5.35 -41.91
C ASP A 502 -10.65 5.72 -40.99
N PHE A 503 -10.65 6.94 -40.44
CA PHE A 503 -11.74 7.44 -39.60
C PHE A 503 -13.07 7.54 -40.36
N PHE A 504 -13.03 8.11 -41.58
CA PHE A 504 -14.17 8.18 -42.49
C PHE A 504 -14.05 7.10 -43.56
N ILE A 505 -15.07 6.26 -43.68
CA ILE A 505 -15.28 5.33 -44.78
C ILE A 505 -16.17 6.04 -45.80
N THR A 506 -15.61 6.38 -46.97
CA THR A 506 -16.31 7.17 -48.00
C THR A 506 -16.56 6.38 -49.26
N THR A 507 -17.75 6.57 -49.84
CA THR A 507 -18.05 6.20 -51.23
C THR A 507 -18.13 7.47 -52.09
N LYS A 508 -18.56 7.34 -53.36
CA LYS A 508 -18.85 8.52 -54.20
C LYS A 508 -20.09 9.30 -53.75
N GLN A 509 -20.94 8.71 -52.90
CA GLN A 509 -22.27 9.24 -52.56
C GLN A 509 -22.53 9.35 -51.06
N SER A 510 -21.69 8.71 -50.23
CA SER A 510 -21.91 8.62 -48.80
C SER A 510 -20.62 8.66 -47.97
N VAL A 511 -20.78 8.94 -46.68
CA VAL A 511 -19.75 8.85 -45.66
C VAL A 511 -20.29 8.14 -44.42
N LYS A 512 -19.43 7.32 -43.80
CA LYS A 512 -19.70 6.65 -42.53
C LYS A 512 -18.50 6.76 -41.60
N ILE A 513 -18.73 6.95 -40.31
CA ILE A 513 -17.66 6.85 -39.30
C ILE A 513 -17.29 5.38 -39.10
N SER A 514 -16.00 5.07 -39.15
CA SER A 514 -15.50 3.71 -38.97
C SER A 514 -15.88 3.17 -37.58
N PRO A 515 -16.49 1.97 -37.48
CA PRO A 515 -16.90 1.39 -36.20
C PRO A 515 -15.78 1.27 -35.15
N LYS A 516 -14.52 1.19 -35.60
CA LYS A 516 -13.32 1.15 -34.75
C LYS A 516 -13.20 2.36 -33.82
N TYR A 517 -13.78 3.49 -34.20
CA TYR A 517 -13.70 4.74 -33.43
C TYR A 517 -14.93 4.99 -32.57
N LEU A 518 -16.00 4.18 -32.70
CA LEU A 518 -17.28 4.34 -32.00
C LEU A 518 -17.43 3.46 -30.74
N SER A 519 -16.40 2.71 -30.34
CA SER A 519 -16.37 1.71 -29.26
C SER A 519 -15.78 2.20 -27.93
#